data_AF-A0A356KSC3-F1
#
_entry.id   AF-A0A356KSC3-F1
#
_cell.length_a   1.000
_cell.length_b   1.000
_cell.length_c   1.000
_cell.angle_alpha   90.00
_cell.angle_beta   90.00
_cell.angle_gamma   90.00
#
_symmetry.space_group_name_H-M   'P 1'
#
loop_
_entity.id
_entity.type
_entity.pdbx_description
1 polymer ?
#
loop_
_entity_poly.entity_id
_entity_poly.type
_entity_poly.pdbx_seq_one_letter_code
_entity_poly.pdbx_strand_id
1 'polypeptide(L)'
;DPIDGTKGFLRGEHYAVALALLAGNQVQVAALACPQLPCGEHTGTLAWAIRGEGAFMVPLDEPEAAPVRLAVAQRPLPEARQLESVEPGHHDRERAERLRSALG
;
A
#
# COMPACT_ATOMS: atom_id res chain seq x y z
N ASP A 1 11.57 6.86 -2.54
CA ASP A 1 11.57 7.70 -1.33
C ASP A 1 12.09 6.85 -0.19
N PRO A 2 13.21 7.21 0.45
CA PRO A 2 13.72 6.44 1.59
C PRO A 2 12.75 6.43 2.79
N ILE A 3 11.92 7.47 2.98
CA ILE A 3 10.94 7.55 4.06
C ILE A 3 9.71 8.30 3.55
N ASP A 4 8.80 7.57 2.89
CA ASP A 4 7.47 8.08 2.55
C ASP A 4 6.56 8.00 3.78
N GLY A 5 5.91 9.12 4.14
CA GLY A 5 5.21 9.27 5.42
C GLY A 5 6.10 9.77 6.56
N THR A 6 7.01 10.72 6.31
CA THR A 6 7.98 11.24 7.29
C THR A 6 7.37 11.66 8.64
N LYS A 7 6.16 12.25 8.65
CA LYS A 7 5.46 12.57 9.91
C LYS A 7 5.09 11.32 10.70
N GLY A 8 4.61 10.29 10.02
CA GLY A 8 4.30 8.99 10.63
C GLY A 8 5.56 8.34 11.19
N PHE A 9 6.66 8.34 10.42
CA PHE A 9 7.96 7.86 10.89
C PHE A 9 8.42 8.56 12.18
N LEU A 10 8.35 9.90 12.24
CA LEU A 10 8.72 10.68 13.42
C LEU A 10 7.82 10.41 14.63
N ARG A 11 6.58 9.98 14.42
CA ARG A 11 5.63 9.60 15.48
C ARG A 11 5.73 8.12 15.88
N GLY A 12 6.58 7.33 15.21
CA GLY A 12 6.62 5.86 15.39
C GLY A 12 5.39 5.15 14.80
N GLU A 13 4.67 5.80 13.90
CA GLU A 13 3.49 5.29 13.19
C GLU A 13 3.89 4.69 11.83
N HIS A 14 2.96 4.63 10.88
CA HIS A 14 3.19 4.07 9.55
C HIS A 14 4.11 4.95 8.69
N TYR A 15 5.05 4.30 8.02
CA TYR A 15 5.82 4.85 6.91
C TYR A 15 6.18 3.72 5.92
N ALA A 16 6.69 4.08 4.76
CA ALA A 16 7.20 3.12 3.79
C ALA A 16 8.57 3.53 3.24
N VAL A 17 9.39 2.54 2.94
CA VAL A 17 10.56 2.71 2.06
C VAL A 17 10.11 2.35 0.65
N ALA A 18 10.16 3.32 -0.26
CA ALA A 18 9.64 3.18 -1.62
C ALA A 18 10.76 3.21 -2.66
N LEU A 19 10.78 2.21 -3.55
CA LEU A 19 11.71 2.09 -4.66
C LEU A 19 10.96 1.77 -5.96
N ALA A 20 11.40 2.36 -7.06
CA ALA A 20 10.86 2.06 -8.37
C ALA A 20 11.98 2.08 -9.44
N LEU A 21 11.86 1.17 -10.40
CA LEU A 21 12.67 1.16 -11.62
C LEU A 21 11.84 1.72 -12.76
N LEU A 22 12.36 2.78 -13.39
CA LEU A 22 11.78 3.37 -14.58
C LEU A 22 12.59 2.97 -15.81
N ALA A 23 11.90 2.65 -16.90
CA ALA A 23 12.47 2.51 -18.23
C ALA A 23 11.52 3.14 -19.24
N GLY A 24 12.04 3.99 -20.13
CA GLY A 24 11.23 4.68 -21.15
C GLY A 24 10.10 5.54 -20.56
N ASN A 25 10.37 6.28 -19.48
CA ASN A 25 9.39 7.08 -18.75
C ASN A 25 8.19 6.29 -18.20
N GLN A 26 8.34 4.98 -18.02
CA GLN A 26 7.32 4.11 -17.44
C GLN A 26 7.91 3.32 -16.26
N VAL A 27 7.14 3.23 -15.18
CA VAL A 27 7.47 2.36 -14.04
C VAL A 27 7.34 0.90 -14.50
N GLN A 28 8.44 0.16 -14.42
CA GLN A 28 8.53 -1.26 -14.77
C GLN A 28 8.45 -2.15 -13.54
N VAL A 29 9.14 -1.75 -12.46
CA VAL A 29 9.14 -2.45 -11.18
C VAL A 29 8.90 -1.41 -10.08
N ALA A 30 8.12 -1.78 -9.07
CA ALA A 30 7.94 -1.01 -7.86
C ALA A 30 8.05 -1.92 -6.64
N ALA A 31 8.63 -1.43 -5.55
CA ALA A 31 8.72 -2.12 -4.27
C ALA A 31 8.43 -1.14 -3.13
N LEU A 32 7.72 -1.65 -2.12
CA LEU A 32 7.40 -0.96 -0.87
C LEU A 32 7.75 -1.88 0.29
N ALA A 33 8.64 -1.42 1.16
CA ALA A 33 8.78 -2.02 2.49
C ALA A 33 7.96 -1.20 3.47
N CYS A 34 7.03 -1.84 4.16
CA CYS A 34 6.07 -1.22 5.09
C CYS A 34 6.27 -1.83 6.49
N PRO A 35 7.16 -1.27 7.34
CA PRO A 35 7.56 -1.90 8.59
C PRO A 35 6.48 -1.96 9.67
N GLN A 36 5.43 -1.15 9.57
CA GLN A 36 4.29 -1.15 10.50
C GLN A 36 3.01 -1.74 9.88
N LEU A 37 3.09 -2.35 8.69
CA LEU A 37 1.94 -3.01 8.07
C LEU A 37 2.03 -4.52 8.34
N PRO A 38 1.17 -5.08 9.22
CA PRO A 38 1.24 -6.49 9.57
C PRO A 38 0.97 -7.40 8.36
N CYS A 39 1.71 -8.51 8.30
CA CYS A 39 1.51 -9.58 7.32
C CYS A 39 1.15 -10.87 8.05
N GLY A 40 -0.14 -11.08 8.33
CA GLY A 40 -0.55 -12.17 9.23
C GLY A 40 -0.04 -11.93 10.65
N GLU A 41 0.76 -12.87 11.17
CA GLU A 41 1.39 -12.78 12.50
C GLU A 41 2.69 -11.94 12.50
N HIS A 42 3.17 -11.52 11.32
CA HIS A 42 4.42 -10.75 11.17
C HIS A 42 4.20 -9.25 11.28
N THR A 43 5.24 -8.53 11.70
CA THR A 43 5.13 -7.10 12.04
C THR A 43 5.27 -6.15 10.84
N GLY A 44 5.75 -6.63 9.69
CA GLY A 44 5.95 -5.81 8.50
C GLY A 44 5.64 -6.55 7.20
N THR A 45 5.45 -5.79 6.13
CA THR A 45 5.18 -6.32 4.79
C THR A 45 6.20 -5.79 3.79
N LEU A 46 6.78 -6.66 2.97
CA LEU A 46 7.44 -6.29 1.73
C LEU A 46 6.49 -6.59 0.57
N ALA A 47 6.16 -5.57 -0.23
CA ALA A 47 5.33 -5.72 -1.41
C ALA A 47 6.06 -5.22 -2.66
N TRP A 48 5.84 -5.88 -3.79
CA TRP A 48 6.38 -5.42 -5.07
C TRP A 48 5.43 -5.73 -6.22
N ALA A 49 5.65 -5.06 -7.33
CA ALA A 49 4.92 -5.30 -8.57
C ALA A 49 5.86 -5.21 -9.77
N ILE A 50 5.61 -6.06 -10.75
CA ILE A 50 6.28 -6.06 -12.05
C ILE A 50 5.20 -5.82 -13.10
N ARG A 51 5.43 -4.84 -13.98
CA ARG A 51 4.50 -4.49 -15.05
C ARG A 51 4.20 -5.72 -15.91
N GLY A 52 2.92 -6.08 -16.00
CA GLY A 52 2.44 -7.22 -16.79
C GLY A 52 2.45 -8.56 -16.06
N GLU A 53 3.13 -8.68 -14.91
CA GLU A 53 3.25 -9.96 -14.18
C GLU A 53 2.41 -9.97 -12.89
N GLY A 54 2.10 -8.78 -12.35
CA GLY A 54 1.23 -8.60 -11.21
C GLY A 54 1.95 -8.01 -10.00
N ALA A 55 1.33 -8.16 -8.83
CA ALA A 55 1.83 -7.66 -7.56
C ALA A 55 1.86 -8.79 -6.52
N PHE A 56 2.81 -8.73 -5.62
CA PHE A 56 3.13 -9.78 -4.66
C PHE A 56 3.52 -9.18 -3.32
N MET A 57 3.41 -9.98 -2.26
CA MET A 57 3.89 -9.61 -0.94
C MET A 57 4.47 -10.81 -0.17
N VAL A 58 5.35 -10.51 0.78
CA VAL A 58 5.89 -11.42 1.81
C VAL A 58 6.00 -10.67 3.13
N PRO A 59 6.12 -11.37 4.27
CA PRO A 59 6.55 -10.77 5.52
C PRO A 59 7.91 -10.08 5.37
N LEU A 60 8.05 -8.89 5.96
CA LEU A 60 9.29 -8.12 5.85
C LEU A 60 10.47 -8.77 6.58
N ASP A 61 10.19 -9.51 7.65
CA ASP A 61 11.13 -10.28 8.46
C ASP A 61 11.44 -11.68 7.88
N GLU A 62 10.69 -12.12 6.87
CA GLU A 62 10.93 -13.37 6.13
C GLU A 62 10.92 -13.14 4.60
N PRO A 63 11.89 -12.39 4.04
CA PRO A 63 11.89 -12.02 2.63
C PRO A 63 12.06 -13.20 1.67
N GLU A 64 12.48 -14.37 2.16
CA GLU A 64 12.65 -15.61 1.40
C GLU A 64 11.38 -16.48 1.37
N ALA A 65 10.32 -16.09 2.09
CA ALA A 65 9.06 -16.79 2.07
C ALA A 65 8.43 -16.85 0.67
N ALA A 66 7.56 -17.83 0.44
CA ALA A 66 6.84 -17.95 -0.82
C ALA A 66 5.94 -16.72 -1.05
N PRO A 67 6.11 -15.98 -2.16
CA PRO A 67 5.33 -14.78 -2.41
C PRO A 67 3.83 -15.04 -2.55
N VAL A 68 3.02 -14.23 -1.88
CA VAL A 68 1.57 -14.23 -2.06
C VAL A 68 1.22 -13.22 -3.15
N ARG A 69 0.55 -13.67 -4.20
CA ARG A 69 0.06 -12.76 -5.25
C ARG A 69 -1.12 -11.94 -4.74
N LEU A 70 -1.01 -10.63 -4.84
CA LEU A 70 -2.08 -9.70 -4.50
C LEU A 70 -3.18 -9.76 -5.56
N ALA A 71 -4.42 -9.74 -5.11
CA ALA A 71 -5.60 -9.71 -5.97
C ALA A 71 -6.63 -8.73 -5.40
N VAL A 72 -7.41 -8.13 -6.29
CA VAL A 72 -8.55 -7.32 -5.89
C VAL A 72 -9.61 -8.24 -5.28
N ALA A 73 -10.10 -7.87 -4.10
CA ALA A 73 -11.16 -8.63 -3.43
C ALA A 73 -12.45 -8.60 -4.26
N GLN A 74 -13.01 -9.78 -4.55
CA GLN A 74 -14.26 -9.93 -5.29
C GLN A 74 -15.46 -9.87 -4.34
N ARG A 75 -15.52 -8.84 -3.47
CA ARG A 75 -16.61 -8.65 -2.49
C ARG A 75 -17.58 -7.55 -2.95
N PRO A 76 -18.85 -7.61 -2.55
CA PRO A 76 -19.81 -6.53 -2.82
C PRO A 76 -19.30 -5.19 -2.26
N LEU A 77 -19.54 -4.11 -3.01
CA LEU A 77 -19.15 -2.76 -2.60
C LEU A 77 -19.64 -2.36 -1.18
N PRO A 78 -20.86 -2.72 -0.73
CA PRO A 78 -21.31 -2.39 0.62
C PRO A 78 -20.47 -3.03 1.76
N GLU A 79 -19.67 -4.05 1.48
CA GLU A 79 -18.73 -4.65 2.45
C GLU A 79 -17.36 -3.96 2.46
N ALA A 80 -17.11 -3.06 1.52
CA ALA A 80 -15.87 -2.32 1.44
C ALA A 80 -15.79 -1.28 2.57
N ARG A 81 -14.57 -1.05 3.06
CA ARG A 81 -14.28 0.00 4.03
C ARG A 81 -13.59 1.15 3.31
N GLN A 82 -14.14 2.34 3.43
CA GLN A 82 -13.47 3.56 2.98
C GLN A 82 -12.45 3.99 4.03
N LEU A 83 -11.22 4.22 3.59
CA LEU A 83 -10.16 4.83 4.39
C LEU A 83 -9.97 6.27 3.92
N GLU A 84 -9.84 7.19 4.87
CA GLU A 84 -9.58 8.60 4.61
C GLU A 84 -8.26 9.01 5.25
N SER A 85 -7.68 10.11 4.77
CA SER A 85 -6.44 10.63 5.35
C SER A 85 -6.65 11.00 6.83
N VAL A 86 -5.58 10.96 7.63
CA VAL A 86 -5.59 11.53 8.98
C VAL A 86 -5.13 12.99 8.97
N GLU A 87 -4.39 13.40 7.94
CA GLU A 87 -3.81 14.74 7.83
C GLU A 87 -4.76 15.67 7.03
N PRO A 88 -5.29 16.75 7.64
CA PRO A 88 -6.31 17.63 7.06
C PRO A 88 -5.95 18.21 5.69
N GLY A 89 -4.66 18.45 5.45
CA GLY A 89 -4.14 19.05 4.20
C GLY A 89 -3.97 18.08 3.03
N HIS A 90 -4.17 16.77 3.22
CA HIS A 90 -4.05 15.74 2.18
C HIS A 90 -5.39 15.07 1.87
N HIS A 91 -6.50 15.82 1.99
CA HIS A 91 -7.85 15.32 1.77
C HIS A 91 -8.54 15.96 0.56
N ASP A 92 -9.03 15.12 -0.35
CA ASP A 92 -10.01 15.50 -1.36
C ASP A 92 -11.40 15.06 -0.89
N ARG A 93 -12.11 15.99 -0.26
CA ARG A 93 -13.42 15.73 0.36
C ARG A 93 -14.49 15.39 -0.67
N GLU A 94 -14.45 16.00 -1.85
CA GLU A 94 -15.42 15.76 -2.92
C GLU A 94 -15.27 14.34 -3.48
N ARG A 95 -14.02 13.87 -3.64
CA ARG A 95 -13.76 12.48 -4.04
C ARG A 95 -14.19 11.48 -2.98
N ALA A 96 -13.92 11.77 -1.71
CA ALA A 96 -14.33 10.93 -0.58
C ALA A 96 -15.87 10.80 -0.50
N GLU A 97 -16.61 11.88 -0.67
CA GLU A 97 -18.08 11.89 -0.65
C GLU A 97 -18.70 11.12 -1.82
N ARG A 98 -18.10 11.24 -3.02
CA ARG A 98 -18.52 10.45 -4.19
C ARG A 98 -18.33 8.95 -3.97
N LEU A 99 -17.18 8.55 -3.40
CA LEU A 99 -16.93 7.14 -3.08
C LEU A 99 -17.93 6.65 -2.03
N ARG A 100 -18.14 7.41 -0.96
CA ARG A 100 -19.09 7.06 0.10
C ARG A 100 -20.50 6.83 -0.45
N SER A 101 -20.98 7.75 -1.28
CA SER A 101 -22.30 7.63 -1.92
C SER A 101 -22.43 6.41 -2.83
N ALA A 102 -21.32 5.97 -3.46
CA ALA A 102 -21.31 4.77 -4.29
C ALA A 102 -21.22 3.46 -3.48
N LEU A 103 -20.72 3.52 -2.24
CA LEU A 103 -20.66 2.38 -1.32
C LEU A 103 -21.99 2.14 -0.60
N GLY A 104 -22.86 3.15 -0.52
CA GLY A 104 -24.16 3.10 0.17
C GLY A 104 -24.09 3.67 1.58
#